data_AF-A0A8X8IYF9-F1
#
_entry.id   AF-A0A8X8IYF9-F1
#
_cell.length_a   1.000
_cell.length_b   1.000
_cell.length_c   1.000
_cell.angle_alpha   90.00
_cell.angle_beta   90.00
_cell.angle_gamma   90.00
#
_symmetry.space_group_name_H-M   'P 1'
#
loop_
_entity.id
_entity.type
_entity.pdbx_description
1 polymer ?
#
loop_
_entity_poly.entity_id
_entity_poly.type
_entity_poly.pdbx_seq_one_letter_code
_entity_poly.pdbx_strand_id
1 'polypeptide(L)'
;MELAFLLLSLAPLVLPLVISIFAFKYSSLSTTNKNPKYFPDPEKLDPSRHEDGKAFPPFTFVPFGAGPRMCPGKEYARLAILTFVHNVVKRFKWEVVFPEEKIVGDMMPCPEKGLPIRLQSH
;
A
#
# COMPACT_ATOMS: atom_id res chain seq x y z
N MET A 1 21.81 42.56 18.71
CA MET A 1 22.61 41.74 17.78
C MET A 1 22.86 40.32 18.30
N GLU A 2 22.96 40.07 19.61
CA GLU A 2 23.20 38.72 20.16
C GLU A 2 22.05 37.73 19.97
N LEU A 3 20.78 38.14 20.13
CA LEU A 3 19.63 37.23 19.96
C LEU A 3 19.51 36.68 18.53
N ALA A 4 19.85 37.48 17.51
CA ALA A 4 19.79 37.04 16.12
C ALA A 4 20.88 35.99 15.79
N PHE A 5 22.07 36.11 16.40
CA PHE A 5 23.15 35.13 16.27
C PHE A 5 22.83 33.81 16.97
N LEU A 6 22.21 33.87 18.15
CA LEU A 6 21.72 32.69 18.89
C LEU A 6 20.63 31.92 18.12
N LEU A 7 19.72 32.65 17.46
CA LEU A 7 18.68 32.03 16.61
C LEU A 7 19.28 31.40 15.34
N LEU A 8 20.30 32.02 14.74
CA LEU A 8 21.01 31.45 13.57
C LEU A 8 21.85 30.22 13.93
N SER A 9 22.45 30.16 15.12
CA SER A 9 23.28 29.00 15.53
C SER A 9 22.45 27.78 15.92
N LEU A 10 21.20 27.97 16.34
CA LEU A 10 20.26 26.90 16.67
C LEU A 10 19.48 26.38 15.45
N ALA A 11 19.38 27.18 14.38
CA ALA A 11 18.71 26.80 13.13
C ALA A 11 19.14 25.44 12.55
N PRO A 12 20.43 25.08 12.42
CA PRO A 12 20.84 23.78 11.88
C PRO A 12 20.53 22.58 12.79
N LEU A 13 20.19 22.79 14.07
CA LEU A 13 19.76 21.76 15.02
C LEU A 13 18.24 21.62 15.07
N VAL A 14 17.52 22.74 14.97
CA VAL A 14 16.05 22.79 15.03
C VAL A 14 15.43 22.44 13.69
N LEU A 15 16.03 22.86 12.57
CA LEU A 15 15.52 22.58 11.22
C LEU A 15 15.46 21.08 10.88
N PRO A 16 16.46 20.22 11.14
CA PRO A 16 16.33 18.78 10.91
C PRO A 16 15.34 18.10 11.86
N LEU A 17 15.12 18.65 13.06
CA LEU A 17 14.13 18.15 14.01
C LEU A 17 12.70 18.48 13.54
N VAL A 18 12.49 19.74 13.10
CA VAL A 18 11.24 20.21 12.47
C VAL A 18 11.02 19.45 11.16
N ILE A 19 12.02 19.33 10.29
CA ILE A 19 11.94 18.51 9.09
C ILE A 19 11.66 17.06 9.46
N SER A 20 12.19 16.46 10.51
CA SER A 20 11.86 15.06 10.89
C SER A 20 10.42 14.92 11.42
N ILE A 21 9.91 15.92 12.13
CA ILE A 21 8.53 15.96 12.64
C ILE A 21 7.52 16.18 11.48
N PHE A 22 7.86 17.04 10.51
CA PHE A 22 7.03 17.31 9.32
C PHE A 22 7.31 16.34 8.15
N ALA A 23 8.45 15.63 8.17
CA ALA A 23 8.81 14.54 7.26
C ALA A 23 8.34 13.17 7.77
N PHE A 24 7.26 13.16 8.56
CA PHE A 24 6.18 12.20 8.35
C PHE A 24 5.48 12.42 6.98
N LYS A 25 6.20 13.00 6.01
CA LYS A 25 6.35 12.62 4.60
C LYS A 25 5.30 11.59 4.22
N TYR A 26 4.29 12.10 3.52
CA TYR A 26 3.33 11.47 2.62
C TYR A 26 3.87 10.20 1.93
N SER A 27 4.17 9.15 2.68
CA SER A 27 4.46 7.84 2.12
C SER A 27 3.11 7.31 1.69
N SER A 28 2.83 7.35 0.40
CA SER A 28 1.64 6.71 -0.14
C SER A 28 1.66 5.24 0.31
N LEU A 29 0.54 4.73 0.82
CA LEU A 29 0.41 3.35 1.32
C LEU A 29 0.85 2.31 0.26
N SER A 30 0.70 2.67 -1.03
CA SER A 30 1.10 1.86 -2.17
C SER A 30 2.62 1.71 -2.34
N THR A 31 3.43 2.57 -1.71
CA THR A 31 4.90 2.56 -1.84
C THR A 31 5.58 1.64 -0.83
N THR A 32 4.96 1.39 0.34
CA THR A 32 5.58 0.55 1.39
C THR A 32 5.74 -0.90 0.94
N ASN A 33 4.76 -1.44 0.22
CA ASN A 33 4.80 -2.79 -0.33
C ASN A 33 5.68 -2.92 -1.59
N LYS A 34 6.22 -1.82 -2.12
CA LYS A 34 7.12 -1.82 -3.29
C LYS A 34 8.60 -1.74 -2.93
N ASN A 35 8.94 -1.72 -1.64
CA ASN A 35 10.32 -1.61 -1.20
C ASN A 35 11.06 -2.96 -1.36
N PRO A 36 12.06 -3.07 -2.26
CA PRO A 36 12.75 -4.34 -2.52
C PRO A 36 13.55 -4.86 -1.32
N LYS A 37 13.87 -3.99 -0.33
CA LYS A 37 14.51 -4.40 0.92
C LYS A 37 13.64 -5.36 1.74
N TYR A 38 12.31 -5.21 1.66
CA TYR A 38 11.35 -5.99 2.44
C TYR A 38 10.55 -6.96 1.56
N PHE A 39 10.41 -6.64 0.27
CA PHE A 39 9.64 -7.41 -0.70
C PHE A 39 10.52 -7.71 -1.92
N PRO A 40 11.26 -8.83 -1.93
CA PRO A 40 11.96 -9.28 -3.14
C PRO A 40 10.98 -9.38 -4.31
N ASP A 41 11.40 -8.93 -5.49
CA ASP A 41 10.58 -8.85 -6.71
C ASP A 41 9.18 -8.23 -6.46
N PRO A 42 9.10 -6.95 -6.05
CA PRO A 42 7.85 -6.34 -5.60
C PRO A 42 6.79 -6.20 -6.70
N GLU A 43 7.19 -6.24 -7.97
CA GLU A 43 6.27 -6.18 -9.12
C GLU A 43 5.67 -7.55 -9.49
N LYS A 44 6.17 -8.64 -8.89
CA LYS A 44 5.63 -9.99 -9.10
C LYS A 44 4.52 -10.28 -8.11
N LEU A 45 3.34 -10.65 -8.61
CA LEU A 45 2.25 -11.17 -7.78
C LEU A 45 2.60 -12.58 -7.30
N ASP A 46 3.00 -12.68 -6.04
CA ASP A 46 3.34 -13.96 -5.39
C ASP A 46 2.57 -14.08 -4.06
N PRO A 47 1.44 -14.82 -4.04
CA PRO A 47 0.66 -15.02 -2.82
C PRO A 47 1.42 -15.73 -1.70
N SER A 48 2.36 -16.61 -2.03
CA SER A 48 3.08 -17.45 -1.08
C SER A 48 4.00 -16.65 -0.14
N ARG A 49 4.39 -15.42 -0.52
CA ARG A 49 5.23 -14.55 0.31
C ARG A 49 4.64 -14.21 1.67
N HIS A 50 3.33 -14.37 1.83
CA HIS A 50 2.62 -14.10 3.08
C HIS A 50 2.34 -15.37 3.91
N GLU A 51 2.70 -16.55 3.41
CA GLU A 51 2.43 -17.85 4.04
C GLU A 51 3.57 -18.30 4.98
N ASP A 52 4.80 -17.83 4.71
CA ASP A 52 6.06 -18.26 5.35
C ASP A 52 6.19 -18.01 6.88
N GLY A 53 5.18 -17.44 7.53
CA GLY A 53 5.24 -17.10 8.97
C GLY A 53 6.31 -16.07 9.35
N LYS A 54 7.07 -15.55 8.37
CA LYS A 54 8.02 -14.45 8.54
C LYS A 54 7.22 -13.20 8.88
N ALA A 55 7.26 -12.83 10.16
CA ALA A 55 6.71 -11.57 10.60
C ALA A 55 7.47 -10.44 9.88
N PHE A 56 6.78 -9.76 8.96
CA PHE A 56 7.31 -8.55 8.36
C PHE A 56 7.61 -7.53 9.48
N PRO A 57 8.71 -6.76 9.39
CA PRO A 57 8.96 -5.70 10.36
C PRO A 57 7.72 -4.79 10.48
N PRO A 58 7.40 -4.26 11.67
CA PRO A 58 6.24 -3.40 11.85
C PRO A 58 6.21 -2.27 10.82
N PHE A 59 5.01 -1.92 10.35
CA PHE A 59 4.76 -0.84 9.38
C PHE A 59 5.31 -1.04 7.96
N THR A 60 5.78 -2.25 7.59
CA THR A 60 6.24 -2.53 6.22
C THR A 60 5.11 -3.01 5.28
N PHE A 61 4.06 -3.63 5.83
CA PHE A 61 2.86 -4.03 5.10
C PHE A 61 1.61 -3.50 5.79
N VAL A 62 1.05 -2.39 5.30
CA VAL A 62 -0.04 -1.66 5.96
C VAL A 62 -1.17 -1.24 5.00
N PRO A 63 -1.73 -2.14 4.18
CA PRO A 63 -2.76 -1.77 3.19
C PRO A 63 -4.04 -1.18 3.81
N PHE A 64 -4.28 -1.42 5.10
CA PHE A 64 -5.41 -0.89 5.87
C PHE A 64 -4.95 0.12 6.95
N GLY A 65 -3.74 0.66 6.84
CA GLY A 65 -3.09 1.44 7.89
C GLY A 65 -2.59 0.55 9.05
N ALA A 66 -2.17 1.20 10.14
CA ALA A 66 -1.67 0.53 11.35
C ALA A 66 -1.95 1.36 12.60
N GLY A 67 -1.82 0.73 13.78
CA GLY A 67 -2.01 1.38 15.07
C GLY A 67 -3.48 1.70 15.39
N PRO A 68 -3.74 2.61 16.35
CA PRO A 68 -5.09 2.92 16.83
C PRO A 68 -6.05 3.51 15.77
N ARG A 69 -5.49 3.98 14.64
CA ARG A 69 -6.24 4.56 13.52
C ARG A 69 -6.27 3.63 12.30
N MET A 70 -6.04 2.32 12.50
CA MET A 70 -6.21 1.35 11.42
C MET A 70 -7.67 1.34 10.92
N CYS A 71 -7.85 0.98 9.65
CA CYS A 71 -9.19 0.93 9.05
C CYS A 71 -10.09 -0.05 9.83
N PRO A 72 -11.22 0.41 10.38
CA PRO A 72 -12.15 -0.46 11.09
C PRO A 72 -12.80 -1.49 10.16
N GLY A 73 -12.83 -1.22 8.85
CA GLY A 73 -13.36 -2.11 7.83
C GLY A 73 -12.42 -3.24 7.38
N LYS A 74 -11.22 -3.37 7.97
CA LYS A 74 -10.22 -4.39 7.55
C LYS A 74 -10.80 -5.81 7.51
N GLU A 75 -11.43 -6.23 8.59
CA GLU A 75 -11.95 -7.61 8.70
C GLU A 75 -13.19 -7.82 7.81
N TYR A 76 -14.03 -6.77 7.66
CA TYR A 76 -15.13 -6.80 6.71
C TYR A 76 -14.65 -6.94 5.27
N ALA A 77 -13.67 -6.12 4.86
CA ALA A 77 -13.08 -6.17 3.52
C ALA A 77 -12.46 -7.54 3.26
N ARG A 78 -11.75 -8.11 4.24
CA ARG A 78 -11.19 -9.46 4.14
C ARG A 78 -12.26 -10.51 3.85
N LEU A 79 -13.35 -10.51 4.61
CA LEU A 79 -14.46 -11.45 4.40
C LEU A 79 -15.12 -11.23 3.04
N ALA A 80 -15.44 -9.99 2.69
CA ALA A 80 -16.09 -9.65 1.42
C ALA A 80 -15.26 -10.12 0.21
N ILE A 81 -13.95 -9.86 0.21
CA ILE A 81 -13.03 -10.28 -0.86
C ILE A 81 -12.97 -11.81 -0.94
N LEU A 82 -12.80 -12.51 0.19
CA LEU A 82 -12.72 -13.97 0.21
C LEU A 82 -14.01 -14.62 -0.28
N THR A 83 -15.18 -14.12 0.14
CA THR A 83 -16.48 -14.60 -0.33
C THR A 83 -16.67 -14.35 -1.82
N PHE A 84 -16.28 -13.18 -2.31
CA PHE A 84 -16.33 -12.86 -3.74
C PHE A 84 -15.45 -13.83 -4.55
N VAL A 85 -14.17 -13.94 -4.19
CA VAL A 85 -13.21 -14.83 -4.89
C VAL A 85 -13.68 -16.28 -4.85
N HIS A 86 -14.16 -16.77 -3.71
CA HIS A 86 -14.69 -18.13 -3.58
C HIS A 86 -15.81 -18.40 -4.59
N ASN A 87 -16.81 -17.50 -4.67
CA ASN A 87 -17.93 -17.69 -5.58
C ASN A 87 -17.51 -17.59 -7.05
N VAL A 88 -16.59 -16.69 -7.37
CA VAL A 88 -16.09 -16.50 -8.74
C VAL A 88 -15.29 -17.73 -9.19
N VAL A 89 -14.34 -18.22 -8.38
CA VAL A 89 -13.53 -19.44 -8.62
C VAL A 89 -14.38 -20.69 -8.76
N LYS A 90 -15.44 -20.84 -7.96
CA LYS A 90 -16.23 -22.08 -7.94
C LYS A 90 -17.22 -22.19 -9.08
N ARG A 91 -17.62 -21.08 -9.70
CA ARG A 91 -18.76 -21.03 -10.63
C ARG A 91 -18.39 -20.56 -12.02
N PHE A 92 -17.27 -19.85 -12.19
CA PHE A 92 -16.92 -19.22 -13.44
C PHE A 92 -15.46 -19.47 -13.84
N LYS A 93 -15.23 -19.64 -15.13
CA LYS A 93 -13.95 -19.32 -15.78
C LYS A 93 -13.96 -17.83 -16.12
N TRP A 94 -12.83 -17.15 -15.95
CA TRP A 94 -12.71 -15.74 -16.29
C TRP A 94 -11.47 -15.43 -17.11
N GLU A 95 -11.59 -14.38 -17.92
CA GLU A 95 -10.51 -13.82 -18.73
C GLU A 95 -10.56 -12.29 -18.64
N VAL A 96 -9.38 -11.67 -18.56
CA VAL A 96 -9.25 -10.20 -18.58
C VAL A 96 -9.31 -9.75 -20.04
N VAL A 97 -10.20 -8.79 -20.35
CA VAL A 97 -10.38 -8.31 -21.73
C VAL A 97 -9.19 -7.48 -22.19
N PHE A 98 -8.53 -6.75 -21.28
CA PHE A 98 -7.33 -5.95 -21.54
C PHE A 98 -6.18 -6.32 -20.56
N PRO A 99 -5.32 -7.30 -20.89
CA PRO A 99 -4.27 -7.76 -19.98
C PRO A 99 -3.21 -6.71 -19.64
N GLU A 100 -2.94 -5.78 -20.55
CA GLU A 100 -1.90 -4.74 -20.42
C GLU A 100 -2.49 -3.36 -20.06
N GLU A 101 -3.69 -3.35 -19.48
CA GLU A 101 -4.35 -2.11 -19.05
C GLU A 101 -3.51 -1.39 -17.97
N LYS A 102 -3.33 -0.08 -18.17
CA LYS A 102 -2.57 0.75 -17.23
C LYS A 102 -3.38 1.03 -15.98
N ILE A 103 -2.69 1.07 -14.84
CA ILE A 103 -3.24 1.57 -13.59
C ILE A 103 -2.88 3.06 -13.50
N VAL A 104 -3.90 3.91 -13.34
CA VAL A 104 -3.77 5.37 -13.24
C VAL A 104 -4.17 5.86 -11.86
N GLY A 105 -3.61 7.00 -11.44
CA GLY A 105 -3.90 7.60 -10.13
C GLY A 105 -2.84 7.27 -9.08
N ASP A 106 -2.53 8.28 -8.24
CA ASP A 106 -1.48 8.19 -7.23
C ASP A 106 -2.03 7.64 -5.89
N MET A 107 -3.00 8.34 -5.30
CA MET A 107 -3.58 7.96 -4.00
C MET A 107 -4.61 6.83 -4.11
N MET A 108 -5.34 6.75 -5.23
CA MET A 108 -6.34 5.73 -5.49
C MET A 108 -6.08 5.15 -6.89
N PRO A 109 -5.16 4.18 -7.00
CA PRO A 109 -4.87 3.54 -8.28
C PRO A 109 -6.09 2.80 -8.80
N CYS A 110 -6.52 3.14 -10.02
CA CYS A 110 -7.64 2.51 -10.70
C CYS A 110 -7.21 2.07 -12.12
N PRO A 111 -7.70 0.93 -12.63
CA PRO A 111 -7.53 0.55 -14.02
C PRO A 111 -8.16 1.60 -14.97
N GLU A 112 -7.43 2.04 -15.99
CA GLU A 112 -7.83 3.13 -16.90
C GLU A 112 -9.17 2.89 -17.62
N LYS A 113 -9.47 1.64 -17.95
CA LYS A 113 -10.68 1.15 -18.65
C LYS A 113 -11.63 0.40 -17.72
N GLY A 114 -11.37 0.38 -16.41
CA GLY A 114 -12.23 -0.24 -15.40
C GLY A 114 -12.10 -1.77 -15.26
N LEU A 115 -11.03 -2.38 -15.79
CA LEU A 115 -10.75 -3.83 -15.70
C LEU A 115 -11.94 -4.73 -16.11
N PRO A 116 -12.43 -4.62 -17.36
CA PRO A 116 -13.48 -5.49 -17.85
C PRO A 116 -13.03 -6.96 -17.85
N ILE A 117 -13.85 -7.83 -17.24
CA ILE A 117 -13.65 -9.28 -17.20
C ILE A 117 -14.78 -9.99 -17.95
N ARG A 118 -14.43 -11.06 -18.66
CA ARG A 118 -15.40 -11.97 -19.26
C ARG A 118 -15.59 -13.17 -18.34
N LEU A 119 -16.84 -13.45 -17.97
CA LEU A 119 -17.20 -14.62 -17.16
C LEU A 119 -17.90 -15.65 -18.01
N GLN A 120 -17.49 -16.91 -17.89
CA GLN A 120 -18.14 -18.07 -18.49
C GLN A 120 -18.49 -19.04 -17.37
N SER A 121 -19.75 -19.46 -17.26
CA SER A 121 -20.11 -20.54 -16.33
C SER A 121 -19.31 -21.78 -16.69
N HIS A 122 -18.93 -22.55 -15.67
CA HIS A 122 -18.53 -23.94 -15.86
C HIS A 122 -19.66 -24.75 -16.49
#